data_AF-A0A8B6XJ40-F1
#
_entry.id   AF-A0A8B6XJ40-F1
#
_cell.length_a   1.000
_cell.length_b   1.000
_cell.length_c   1.000
_cell.angle_alpha   90.00
_cell.angle_beta   90.00
_cell.angle_gamma   90.00
#
_symmetry.space_group_name_H-M   'P 1'
#
loop_
_entity.id
_entity.type
_entity.pdbx_description
1 polymer ?
#
loop_
_entity_poly.entity_id
_entity_poly.type
_entity_poly.pdbx_seq_one_letter_code
_entity_poly.pdbx_strand_id
1 'polypeptide(L)'
;MVNSLMWYRFHILSLRKGDWSFLPPSLKKHDLISPIDIMASSMNFAGYQVAYSVWGFTLLFTTLFVILMFISHQIILPIVNKKNSFLLRMIISYWPTILTGCVIIILQRLLARFIFLIEKDVLAVDNRRIFHGTAFFLLYFNIFVGVFSSILLTIYSFTLGVLFYQRMQKSSLPKSFEIWDNGYMSYIGYILLEHYHTNPVLQCFVRLLLEIKERKFLTDDSDFFSSFYSLNETLPKVKNIKKTRALNRWHLYVLLLQNPSLQKFRSHRIVSKNDSSKEKKPHIFFRTITNLCSGSKHVFNDSEFFGENNEYANSTLRKLSNWSTVPLDNSNANGQF
;
A
#
# COMPACT_ATOMS: atom_id res chain seq x y z
N MET A 1 -18.02 4.45 13.53
CA MET A 1 -18.40 3.85 12.23
C MET A 1 -18.39 4.85 11.07
N VAL A 2 -19.03 6.03 11.14
CA VAL A 2 -19.08 7.01 10.02
C VAL A 2 -17.69 7.38 9.47
N ASN A 3 -16.74 7.71 10.35
CA ASN A 3 -15.36 8.00 9.94
C ASN A 3 -14.76 6.83 9.14
N SER A 4 -15.09 5.59 9.51
CA SER A 4 -14.57 4.41 8.83
C SER A 4 -15.06 4.29 7.39
N LEU A 5 -16.33 4.58 7.10
CA LEU A 5 -16.82 4.59 5.73
C LEU A 5 -16.14 5.68 4.88
N MET A 6 -15.88 6.85 5.46
CA MET A 6 -15.16 7.93 4.75
C MET A 6 -13.73 7.53 4.38
N TRP A 7 -12.99 6.94 5.32
CA TRP A 7 -11.62 6.46 5.07
C TRP A 7 -11.58 5.34 4.03
N TYR A 8 -12.53 4.41 4.09
CA TYR A 8 -12.64 3.35 3.08
C TYR A 8 -12.89 3.94 1.68
N ARG A 9 -13.84 4.87 1.55
CA ARG A 9 -14.11 5.55 0.27
C ARG A 9 -12.89 6.33 -0.23
N PHE A 10 -12.16 6.99 0.66
CA PHE A 10 -10.94 7.69 0.30
C PHE A 10 -9.87 6.72 -0.21
N HIS A 11 -9.57 5.64 0.51
CA HIS A 11 -8.56 4.65 0.14
C HIS A 11 -8.87 3.96 -1.19
N ILE A 12 -10.12 3.53 -1.43
CA ILE A 12 -10.48 2.88 -2.70
C ILE A 12 -10.40 3.85 -3.89
N LEU A 13 -10.75 5.13 -3.70
CA LEU A 13 -10.61 6.15 -4.74
C LEU A 13 -9.14 6.49 -5.03
N SER A 14 -8.30 6.57 -4.00
CA SER A 14 -6.86 6.78 -4.17
C SER A 14 -6.20 5.64 -4.93
N LEU A 15 -6.54 4.39 -4.61
CA LEU A 15 -6.08 3.24 -5.40
C LEU A 15 -6.53 3.28 -6.85
N ARG A 16 -7.79 3.63 -7.10
CA ARG A 16 -8.32 3.77 -8.47
C ARG A 16 -7.63 4.88 -9.27
N LYS A 17 -7.12 5.91 -8.59
CA LYS A 17 -6.29 6.97 -9.21
C LYS A 17 -4.84 6.53 -9.43
N GLY A 18 -4.42 5.39 -8.88
CA GLY A 18 -3.04 4.93 -8.89
C GLY A 18 -2.16 5.60 -7.82
N ASP A 19 -2.75 6.16 -6.77
CA ASP A 19 -2.01 6.68 -5.62
C ASP A 19 -1.85 5.57 -4.56
N TRP A 20 -0.63 5.07 -4.45
CA TRP A 20 -0.22 3.99 -3.54
C TRP A 20 0.47 4.53 -2.27
N SER A 21 0.36 5.82 -1.98
CA SER A 21 1.08 6.49 -0.88
C SER A 21 0.72 5.99 0.52
N PHE A 22 -0.51 5.51 0.71
CA PHE A 22 -1.01 5.04 2.01
C PHE A 22 -0.58 3.61 2.34
N LEU A 23 -0.09 2.84 1.37
CA LEU A 23 0.30 1.46 1.59
C LEU A 23 1.64 1.38 2.32
N PRO A 24 1.86 0.30 3.09
CA PRO A 24 3.13 0.10 3.77
C PRO A 24 4.28 0.13 2.76
N PRO A 25 5.40 0.82 3.06
CA PRO A 25 6.52 0.95 2.13
C PRO A 25 7.10 -0.42 1.73
N SER A 26 7.00 -1.41 2.62
CA SER A 26 7.38 -2.80 2.38
C SER A 26 6.51 -3.50 1.33
N LEU A 27 5.25 -3.08 1.19
CA LEU A 27 4.32 -3.54 0.15
C LEU A 27 4.66 -2.97 -1.23
N LYS A 28 5.20 -1.74 -1.25
CA LYS A 28 5.54 -1.01 -2.47
C LYS A 28 6.87 -1.44 -3.06
N LYS A 29 7.77 -2.00 -2.24
CA LYS A 29 9.17 -2.20 -2.61
C LYS A 29 9.40 -3.43 -3.49
N HIS A 30 8.55 -4.45 -3.45
CA HIS A 30 8.68 -5.64 -4.29
C HIS A 30 7.36 -6.42 -4.36
N ASP A 31 7.20 -7.21 -5.42
CA ASP A 31 6.22 -8.29 -5.67
C ASP A 31 6.15 -9.39 -4.57
N LEU A 32 6.26 -9.02 -3.29
CA LEU A 32 6.48 -9.92 -2.14
C LEU A 32 5.22 -10.53 -1.56
N ILE A 33 4.05 -10.11 -2.04
CA ILE A 33 2.80 -10.68 -1.56
C ILE A 33 2.24 -11.57 -2.65
N SER A 34 2.28 -12.86 -2.36
CA SER A 34 1.65 -13.87 -3.19
C SER A 34 0.17 -13.51 -3.33
N PRO A 35 -0.44 -13.65 -4.53
CA PRO A 35 -1.88 -13.49 -4.70
C PRO A 35 -2.70 -14.31 -3.70
N ILE A 36 -2.14 -15.44 -3.26
CA ILE A 36 -2.69 -16.32 -2.22
C ILE A 36 -2.81 -15.59 -0.88
N ASP A 37 -1.80 -14.82 -0.48
CA ASP A 37 -1.78 -14.11 0.80
C ASP A 37 -2.76 -12.94 0.81
N ILE A 38 -2.92 -12.23 -0.32
CA ILE A 38 -3.94 -11.18 -0.48
C ILE A 38 -5.32 -11.80 -0.32
N MET A 39 -5.56 -12.91 -1.01
CA MET A 39 -6.84 -13.59 -1.00
C MET A 39 -7.16 -14.13 0.39
N ALA A 40 -6.23 -14.81 1.06
CA ALA A 40 -6.40 -15.28 2.43
C ALA A 40 -6.67 -14.11 3.41
N SER A 41 -5.91 -13.02 3.30
CA SER A 41 -6.11 -11.81 4.11
C SER A 41 -7.48 -11.18 3.91
N SER A 42 -7.98 -11.17 2.66
CA SER A 42 -9.32 -10.66 2.34
C SER A 42 -10.45 -11.53 2.92
N MET A 43 -10.28 -12.86 2.95
CA MET A 43 -11.27 -13.78 3.54
C MET A 43 -11.34 -13.60 5.07
N ASN A 44 -10.19 -13.35 5.70
CA ASN A 44 -10.09 -13.13 7.14
C ASN A 44 -10.60 -11.75 7.60
N PHE A 45 -10.75 -10.79 6.69
CA PHE A 45 -11.14 -9.41 7.02
C PHE A 45 -12.45 -9.32 7.81
N ALA A 46 -13.49 -10.04 7.39
CA ALA A 46 -14.79 -10.00 8.06
C ALA A 46 -14.72 -10.52 9.50
N GLY A 47 -13.99 -11.63 9.71
CA GLY A 47 -13.79 -12.22 11.03
C GLY A 47 -13.01 -11.29 11.96
N TYR A 48 -11.90 -10.73 11.47
CA TYR A 48 -11.13 -9.76 12.24
C TYR A 48 -11.92 -8.48 12.55
N GLN A 49 -12.70 -7.95 11.59
CA GLN A 49 -13.55 -6.77 11.81
C GLN A 49 -14.47 -6.92 13.02
N VAL A 50 -15.12 -8.07 13.15
CA VAL A 50 -15.99 -8.34 14.29
C VAL A 50 -15.17 -8.58 15.56
N ALA A 51 -14.11 -9.40 15.49
CA ALA A 51 -13.28 -9.74 16.64
C ALA A 51 -12.62 -8.49 17.29
N TYR A 52 -12.02 -7.62 16.49
CA TYR A 52 -11.43 -6.36 16.96
C TYR A 52 -12.49 -5.40 17.51
N SER A 53 -13.72 -5.41 16.97
CA SER A 53 -14.81 -4.59 17.51
C SER A 53 -15.26 -5.08 18.89
N VAL A 54 -15.40 -6.39 19.08
CA VAL A 54 -15.77 -6.98 20.38
C VAL A 54 -14.66 -6.77 21.40
N TRP A 55 -13.41 -7.08 21.02
CA TRP A 55 -12.26 -6.92 21.91
C TRP A 55 -12.00 -5.45 22.26
N GLY A 56 -12.12 -4.55 21.29
CA GLY A 56 -12.02 -3.11 21.51
C GLY A 56 -13.10 -2.59 22.45
N PHE A 57 -14.34 -3.07 22.34
CA PHE A 57 -15.41 -2.73 23.28
C PHE A 57 -15.10 -3.21 24.71
N THR A 58 -14.64 -4.46 24.87
CA THR A 58 -14.25 -5.01 26.18
C THR A 58 -13.11 -4.21 26.82
N LEU A 59 -12.09 -3.85 26.04
CA LEU A 59 -10.97 -3.01 26.52
C LEU A 59 -11.43 -1.61 26.91
N LEU A 60 -12.27 -0.98 26.11
CA LEU A 60 -12.82 0.35 26.41
C LEU A 60 -13.68 0.33 27.68
N PHE A 61 -14.53 -0.69 27.82
CA PHE A 61 -15.35 -0.85 29.02
C PHE A 61 -14.49 -1.07 30.28
N THR A 62 -13.51 -1.97 30.20
CA THR A 62 -12.62 -2.27 31.33
C THR A 62 -11.80 -1.04 31.74
N THR A 63 -11.23 -0.31 30.77
CA THR A 63 -10.45 0.90 31.03
C THR A 63 -11.32 2.01 31.63
N LEU A 64 -12.51 2.24 31.10
CA LEU A 64 -13.46 3.22 31.63
C LEU A 64 -13.91 2.85 33.05
N PHE A 65 -14.18 1.56 33.32
CA PHE A 65 -14.51 1.09 34.66
C PHE A 65 -13.38 1.37 35.66
N VAL A 66 -12.12 1.06 35.31
CA VAL A 66 -10.96 1.35 36.15
C VAL A 66 -10.80 2.86 36.40
N ILE A 67 -10.98 3.68 35.37
CA ILE A 67 -10.91 5.15 35.50
C ILE A 67 -12.01 5.67 36.43
N LEU A 68 -13.25 5.21 36.28
CA LEU A 68 -14.36 5.61 37.14
C LEU A 68 -14.16 5.14 38.59
N MET A 69 -13.65 3.93 38.79
CA MET A 69 -13.32 3.40 40.12
C MET A 69 -12.23 4.26 40.77
N PHE A 70 -11.19 4.63 40.02
CA PHE A 70 -10.13 5.51 40.49
C PHE A 70 -10.66 6.91 40.84
N ILE A 71 -11.49 7.52 39.98
CA ILE A 71 -12.12 8.82 40.23
C ILE A 71 -13.02 8.75 41.47
N SER A 72 -13.85 7.72 41.58
CA SER A 72 -14.73 7.52 42.74
C SER A 72 -13.93 7.42 44.04
N HIS A 73 -12.86 6.63 44.03
CA HIS A 73 -12.02 6.45 45.21
C HIS A 73 -11.24 7.72 45.58
N GLN A 74 -10.66 8.42 44.60
CA GLN A 74 -9.74 9.53 44.84
C GLN A 74 -10.39 10.91 44.92
N ILE A 75 -11.57 11.09 44.35
CA ILE A 75 -12.28 12.38 44.30
C ILE A 75 -13.57 12.31 45.11
N ILE A 76 -14.45 11.32 44.86
CA ILE A 76 -15.79 11.29 45.48
C ILE A 76 -15.72 10.99 46.98
N LEU A 77 -15.03 9.93 47.40
CA LEU A 77 -14.87 9.58 48.82
C LEU A 77 -14.29 10.71 49.70
N PRO A 78 -13.19 11.39 49.31
CA PRO A 78 -12.63 12.45 50.14
C PRO A 78 -13.50 13.71 50.20
N ILE A 79 -14.25 14.02 49.12
CA ILE A 79 -15.22 15.13 49.13
C ILE A 79 -16.35 14.85 50.14
N VAL A 80 -16.92 13.64 50.11
CA VAL A 80 -18.02 13.27 51.02
C VAL A 80 -17.54 13.23 52.47
N ASN A 81 -16.35 12.68 52.72
CA ASN A 81 -15.82 12.51 54.07
C ASN A 81 -15.07 13.75 54.60
N LYS A 82 -15.01 14.85 53.83
CA LYS A 82 -14.24 16.08 54.14
C LYS A 82 -12.79 15.82 54.57
N LYS A 83 -12.19 14.74 54.07
CA LYS A 83 -10.78 14.39 54.34
C LYS A 83 -9.93 14.84 53.17
N ASN A 84 -8.71 15.31 53.46
CA ASN A 84 -7.75 15.66 52.42
C ASN A 84 -7.41 14.40 51.61
N SER A 85 -7.79 14.41 50.33
CA SER A 85 -7.47 13.30 49.43
C SER A 85 -5.96 13.21 49.22
N PHE A 86 -5.47 11.99 49.03
CA PHE A 86 -4.07 11.77 48.68
C PHE A 86 -3.71 12.54 47.39
N LEU A 87 -4.57 12.52 46.37
CA LEU A 87 -4.33 13.26 45.13
C LEU A 87 -4.25 14.77 45.31
N LEU A 88 -5.15 15.40 46.07
CA LEU A 88 -5.11 16.86 46.28
C LEU A 88 -3.82 17.28 46.98
N ARG A 89 -3.37 16.50 47.97
CA ARG A 89 -2.09 16.74 48.64
C ARG A 89 -0.92 16.63 47.67
N MET A 90 -0.91 15.61 46.81
CA MET A 90 0.13 15.44 45.79
C MET A 90 0.12 16.60 44.79
N ILE A 91 -1.06 17.02 44.30
CA ILE A 91 -1.18 18.16 43.38
C ILE A 91 -0.64 19.45 44.01
N ILE A 92 -1.03 19.75 45.25
CA ILE A 92 -0.55 20.95 45.97
C ILE A 92 0.96 20.87 46.26
N SER A 93 1.52 19.67 46.40
CA SER A 93 2.95 19.47 46.61
C SER A 93 3.78 19.61 45.32
N TYR A 94 3.29 19.10 44.19
CA TYR A 94 4.06 19.00 42.95
C TYR A 94 3.77 20.11 41.92
N TRP A 95 2.70 20.90 42.07
CA TRP A 95 2.41 22.00 41.13
C TRP A 95 3.56 23.03 40.99
N PRO A 96 4.36 23.39 42.03
CA PRO A 96 5.44 24.34 41.85
C PRO A 96 6.54 23.76 40.94
N THR A 97 6.79 22.46 41.02
CA THR A 97 7.76 21.75 40.17
C THR A 97 7.35 21.74 38.70
N ILE A 98 6.05 21.61 38.43
CA ILE A 98 5.52 21.72 37.06
C ILE A 98 5.66 23.17 36.58
N LEU A 99 5.34 24.14 37.43
CA LEU A 99 5.44 25.56 37.12
C LEU A 99 6.88 25.97 36.79
N THR A 100 7.88 25.54 37.56
CA THR A 100 9.29 25.84 37.27
C THR A 100 9.72 25.27 35.93
N GLY A 101 9.31 24.05 35.57
CA GLY A 101 9.52 23.48 34.24
C GLY A 101 8.92 24.33 33.12
N CYS A 102 7.67 24.80 33.28
CA CYS A 102 7.04 25.71 32.33
C CYS A 102 7.81 27.04 32.18
N VAL A 103 8.25 27.63 33.29
CA VAL A 103 9.04 28.87 33.28
C VAL A 103 10.35 28.67 32.53
N ILE A 104 11.03 27.54 32.71
CA ILE A 104 12.28 27.22 31.99
C ILE A 104 12.04 27.14 30.49
N ILE A 105 11.00 26.45 30.02
CA ILE A 105 10.68 26.36 28.58
C ILE A 105 10.37 27.75 28.00
N ILE A 106 9.63 28.59 28.73
CA ILE A 106 9.33 29.96 28.31
C ILE A 106 10.62 30.77 28.24
N LEU A 107 11.45 30.72 29.28
CA LEU A 107 12.73 31.43 29.34
C LEU A 107 13.64 31.01 28.19
N GLN A 108 13.73 29.72 27.87
CA GLN A 108 14.48 29.21 26.72
C GLN A 108 13.98 29.81 25.41
N ARG A 109 12.66 29.87 25.22
CA ARG A 109 12.05 30.45 24.02
C ARG A 109 12.30 31.96 23.93
N LEU A 110 12.33 32.67 25.05
CA LEU A 110 12.67 34.09 25.11
C LEU A 110 14.16 34.32 24.79
N LEU A 111 15.07 33.55 25.41
CA LEU A 111 16.51 33.62 25.14
C LEU A 111 16.81 33.32 23.67
N ALA A 112 16.18 32.29 23.10
CA ALA A 112 16.29 31.97 21.69
C ALA A 112 15.84 33.14 20.79
N ARG A 113 14.73 33.80 21.13
CA ARG A 113 14.17 34.89 20.33
C ARG A 113 14.93 36.21 20.46
N PHE A 114 15.44 36.54 21.66
CA PHE A 114 16.02 37.85 21.94
C PHE A 114 17.55 37.87 21.86
N ILE A 115 18.24 36.77 22.15
CA ILE A 115 19.71 36.75 22.29
C ILE A 115 20.38 35.94 21.17
N PHE A 116 19.77 34.84 20.72
CA PHE A 116 20.46 33.91 19.81
C PHE A 116 20.11 34.08 18.34
N LEU A 117 18.89 34.53 18.01
CA LEU A 117 18.40 34.60 16.63
C LEU A 117 18.77 35.94 15.98
N ILE A 118 19.56 35.90 14.90
CA ILE A 118 19.97 37.08 14.11
C ILE A 118 18.79 37.64 13.30
N GLU A 119 18.10 36.78 12.55
CA GLU A 119 16.99 37.13 11.68
C GLU A 119 15.85 36.12 11.85
N LYS A 120 14.60 36.56 11.69
CA LYS A 120 13.42 35.71 11.93
C LYS A 120 13.26 34.58 10.91
N ASP A 121 13.85 34.74 9.73
CA ASP A 121 13.62 33.88 8.56
C ASP A 121 14.81 32.98 8.23
N VAL A 122 16.01 33.25 8.76
CA VAL A 122 17.19 32.40 8.62
C VAL A 122 17.69 31.92 9.98
N LEU A 123 17.92 30.61 10.09
CA LEU A 123 18.37 29.95 11.31
C LEU A 123 19.87 30.20 11.53
N ALA A 124 20.21 31.46 11.81
CA ALA A 124 21.57 31.93 12.06
C ALA A 124 21.73 32.36 13.52
N VAL A 125 22.76 31.84 14.17
CA VAL A 125 23.10 32.12 15.58
C VAL A 125 24.12 33.24 15.64
N ASP A 126 23.81 34.30 16.38
CA ASP A 126 24.68 35.48 16.48
C ASP A 126 25.94 35.17 17.32
N ASN A 127 25.75 35.00 18.64
CA ASN A 127 26.86 34.78 19.57
C ASN A 127 27.00 33.30 19.96
N ARG A 128 27.76 32.56 19.14
CA ARG A 128 28.00 31.12 19.34
C ARG A 128 28.55 30.76 20.72
N ARG A 129 29.41 31.60 21.33
CA ARG A 129 29.99 31.28 22.66
C ARG A 129 28.94 31.32 23.77
N ILE A 130 28.09 32.36 23.78
CA ILE A 130 27.01 32.49 24.78
C ILE A 130 25.96 31.38 24.56
N PHE A 131 25.68 31.04 23.30
CA PHE A 131 24.79 29.94 22.98
C PHE A 131 25.27 28.61 23.58
N HIS A 132 26.55 28.24 23.37
CA HIS A 132 27.09 27.00 23.93
C HIS A 132 27.11 27.02 25.47
N GLY A 133 27.46 28.13 26.11
CA GLY A 133 27.42 28.24 27.58
C GLY A 133 26.01 28.13 28.14
N THR A 134 25.04 28.78 27.50
CA THR A 134 23.62 28.75 27.91
C THR A 134 23.01 27.37 27.66
N ALA A 135 23.32 26.74 26.54
CA ALA A 135 22.89 25.37 26.25
C ALA A 135 23.46 24.37 27.26
N PHE A 136 24.73 24.51 27.65
CA PHE A 136 25.36 23.65 28.67
C PHE A 136 24.68 23.82 30.05
N PHE A 137 24.39 25.06 30.46
CA PHE A 137 23.67 25.32 31.71
C PHE A 137 22.24 24.77 31.68
N LEU A 138 21.52 24.99 30.57
CA LEU A 138 20.14 24.54 30.42
C LEU A 138 20.00 23.02 30.21
N LEU A 139 21.08 22.32 29.85
CA LEU A 139 21.09 20.87 29.68
C LEU A 139 20.55 20.15 30.92
N TYR A 140 20.98 20.57 32.11
CA TYR A 140 20.54 19.96 33.37
C TYR A 140 19.02 20.04 33.54
N PHE A 141 18.44 21.22 33.31
CA PHE A 141 17.00 21.42 33.40
C PHE A 141 16.24 20.70 32.27
N ASN A 142 16.79 20.66 31.06
CA ASN A 142 16.22 19.95 29.92
C ASN A 142 16.11 18.44 30.14
N ILE A 143 17.03 17.83 30.90
CA ILE A 143 16.92 16.42 31.27
C ILE A 143 15.65 16.17 32.09
N PHE A 144 15.34 17.01 33.09
CA PHE A 144 14.13 16.86 33.90
C PHE A 144 12.85 17.10 33.08
N VAL A 145 12.83 18.15 32.26
CA VAL A 145 11.71 18.43 31.35
C VAL A 145 11.51 17.27 30.37
N GLY A 146 12.59 16.70 29.86
CA GLY A 146 12.56 15.54 28.96
C GLY A 146 11.97 14.29 29.62
N VAL A 147 12.36 13.99 30.86
CA VAL A 147 11.77 12.87 31.64
C VAL A 147 10.27 13.08 31.84
N PHE A 148 9.84 14.29 32.22
CA PHE A 148 8.43 14.60 32.38
C PHE A 148 7.65 14.48 31.06
N SER A 149 8.21 14.98 29.95
CA SER A 149 7.63 14.84 28.62
C SER A 149 7.50 13.39 28.18
N SER A 150 8.45 12.52 28.55
CA SER A 150 8.40 11.09 28.26
C SER A 150 7.25 10.38 29.02
N ILE A 151 7.06 10.72 30.30
CA ILE A 151 5.94 10.23 31.10
C ILE A 151 4.60 10.66 30.48
N LEU A 152 4.47 11.96 30.15
CA LEU A 152 3.27 12.46 29.49
C LEU A 152 3.02 11.78 28.15
N LEU A 153 4.05 11.58 27.32
CA LEU A 153 3.95 10.87 26.05
C LEU A 153 3.41 9.45 26.27
N THR A 154 3.89 8.75 27.29
CA THR A 154 3.43 7.39 27.61
C THR A 154 1.94 7.39 27.95
N ILE A 155 1.47 8.36 28.74
CA ILE A 155 0.05 8.51 29.10
C ILE A 155 -0.81 8.81 27.86
N TYR A 156 -0.38 9.76 27.02
CA TYR A 156 -1.10 10.10 25.78
C TYR A 156 -1.12 8.91 24.81
N SER A 157 0.00 8.20 24.66
CA SER A 157 0.10 7.04 23.78
C SER A 157 -0.79 5.89 24.26
N PHE A 158 -0.86 5.64 25.56
CA PHE A 158 -1.77 4.66 26.13
C PHE A 158 -3.23 5.04 25.90
N THR A 159 -3.60 6.30 26.18
CA THR A 159 -4.97 6.79 26.01
C THR A 159 -5.42 6.74 24.56
N LEU A 160 -4.60 7.25 23.64
CA LEU A 160 -4.86 7.18 22.20
C LEU A 160 -4.85 5.74 21.70
N GLY A 161 -3.96 4.90 22.24
CA GLY A 161 -3.90 3.47 21.93
C GLY A 161 -5.23 2.78 22.22
N VAL A 162 -5.78 2.94 23.43
CA VAL A 162 -7.09 2.36 23.81
C VAL A 162 -8.22 2.90 22.92
N LEU A 163 -8.24 4.20 22.64
CA LEU A 163 -9.28 4.82 21.81
C LEU A 163 -9.21 4.38 20.33
N PHE A 164 -7.99 4.23 19.79
CA PHE A 164 -7.78 3.82 18.40
C PHE A 164 -7.74 2.30 18.22
N TYR A 165 -7.66 1.53 19.29
CA TYR A 165 -7.58 0.07 19.23
C TYR A 165 -8.73 -0.56 18.43
N GLN A 166 -9.95 -0.02 18.55
CA GLN A 166 -11.12 -0.52 17.82
C GLN A 166 -11.06 -0.27 16.29
N ARG A 167 -10.16 0.62 15.82
CA ARG A 167 -10.13 1.06 14.42
C ARG A 167 -9.06 0.31 13.61
N MET A 168 -9.48 -0.64 12.79
CA MET A 168 -8.60 -1.44 11.93
C MET A 168 -8.00 -0.73 10.70
N GLN A 169 -8.45 0.50 10.40
CA GLN A 169 -8.11 1.16 9.14
C GLN A 169 -6.75 1.87 9.14
N LYS A 170 -6.18 2.05 10.33
CA LYS A 170 -4.84 2.59 10.52
C LYS A 170 -4.14 1.59 11.41
N SER A 171 -2.91 1.25 11.06
CA SER A 171 -2.12 0.45 11.97
C SER A 171 -1.83 1.25 13.23
N SER A 172 -1.94 0.60 14.39
CA SER A 172 -1.48 1.19 15.66
C SER A 172 0.04 1.15 15.77
N LEU A 173 0.71 0.38 14.90
CA LEU A 173 2.15 0.23 14.90
C LEU A 173 2.81 1.35 14.09
N PRO A 174 4.07 1.68 14.40
CA PRO A 174 4.87 2.60 13.58
C PRO A 174 5.03 2.06 12.15
N LYS A 175 5.24 2.97 11.20
CA LYS A 175 5.27 2.69 9.75
C LYS A 175 6.18 1.54 9.32
N SER A 176 7.29 1.31 10.04
CA SER A 176 8.23 0.22 9.77
C SER A 176 7.71 -1.17 10.14
N PHE A 177 6.75 -1.24 11.07
CA PHE A 177 6.23 -2.48 11.65
C PHE A 177 4.75 -2.73 11.34
N GLU A 178 4.16 -1.98 10.38
CA GLU A 178 2.76 -2.14 9.95
C GLU A 178 2.43 -3.57 9.46
N ILE A 179 3.44 -4.36 9.06
CA ILE A 179 3.27 -5.73 8.59
C ILE A 179 2.88 -6.69 9.71
N TRP A 180 3.27 -6.40 10.94
CA TRP A 180 2.93 -7.24 12.08
C TRP A 180 1.50 -7.03 12.56
N ASP A 181 0.79 -6.05 11.99
CA ASP A 181 -0.61 -5.79 12.28
C ASP A 181 -1.51 -6.60 11.33
N ASN A 182 -1.89 -7.80 11.77
CA ASN A 182 -2.77 -8.69 11.00
C ASN A 182 -4.13 -8.05 10.68
N GLY A 183 -4.65 -7.20 11.58
CA GLY A 183 -5.92 -6.50 11.39
C GLY A 183 -5.83 -5.50 10.23
N TYR A 184 -4.76 -4.69 10.24
CA TYR A 184 -4.48 -3.76 9.14
C TYR A 184 -4.18 -4.48 7.83
N MET A 185 -3.36 -5.56 7.85
CA MET A 185 -3.04 -6.34 6.65
C MET A 185 -4.26 -7.00 6.01
N SER A 186 -5.22 -7.45 6.82
CA SER A 186 -6.48 -8.00 6.32
C SER A 186 -7.36 -6.93 5.67
N TYR A 187 -7.37 -5.71 6.22
CA TYR A 187 -8.05 -4.57 5.60
C TYR A 187 -7.40 -4.17 4.26
N ILE A 188 -6.07 -4.15 4.18
CA ILE A 188 -5.35 -3.89 2.92
C ILE A 188 -5.64 -4.98 1.89
N GLY A 189 -5.61 -6.25 2.28
CA GLY A 189 -5.94 -7.38 1.41
C GLY A 189 -7.35 -7.30 0.84
N TYR A 190 -8.34 -6.96 1.68
CA TYR A 190 -9.72 -6.72 1.27
C TYR A 190 -9.84 -5.59 0.23
N ILE A 191 -9.27 -4.42 0.52
CA ILE A 191 -9.33 -3.27 -0.40
C ILE A 191 -8.62 -3.55 -1.72
N LEU A 192 -7.50 -4.28 -1.69
CA LEU A 192 -6.74 -4.61 -2.87
C LEU A 192 -7.48 -5.61 -3.76
N LEU A 193 -8.07 -6.66 -3.15
CA LEU A 193 -8.96 -7.59 -3.86
C LEU A 193 -10.11 -6.84 -4.52
N GLU A 194 -10.76 -5.95 -3.76
CA GLU A 194 -11.86 -5.15 -4.27
C GLU A 194 -11.43 -4.23 -5.42
N HIS A 195 -10.27 -3.57 -5.32
CA HIS A 195 -9.73 -2.74 -6.39
C HIS A 195 -9.52 -3.53 -7.69
N TYR A 196 -8.98 -4.76 -7.60
CA TYR A 196 -8.73 -5.60 -8.78
C TYR A 196 -10.02 -6.16 -9.40
N HIS A 197 -10.97 -6.64 -8.60
CA HIS A 197 -12.19 -7.27 -9.11
C HIS A 197 -13.31 -6.27 -9.44
N THR A 198 -13.38 -5.14 -8.75
CA THR A 198 -14.49 -4.17 -8.86
C THR A 198 -14.05 -2.81 -9.38
N ASN A 199 -13.11 -2.81 -10.33
CA ASN A 199 -12.73 -1.56 -11.01
C ASN A 199 -13.88 -1.11 -11.94
N PRO A 200 -14.56 0.02 -11.66
CA PRO A 200 -15.71 0.45 -12.44
C PRO A 200 -15.33 0.80 -13.88
N VAL A 201 -14.10 1.29 -14.12
CA VAL A 201 -13.62 1.62 -15.46
C VAL A 201 -13.49 0.35 -16.31
N LEU A 202 -12.91 -0.71 -15.74
CA LEU A 202 -12.78 -2.00 -16.40
C LEU A 202 -14.16 -2.63 -16.66
N GLN A 203 -15.06 -2.61 -15.66
CA GLN A 203 -16.41 -3.14 -15.81
C GLN A 203 -17.21 -2.39 -16.88
N CYS A 204 -17.14 -1.06 -16.92
CA CYS A 204 -17.80 -0.27 -17.96
C CYS A 204 -17.22 -0.56 -19.35
N PHE A 205 -15.90 -0.69 -19.46
CA PHE A 205 -15.24 -1.03 -20.72
C PHE A 205 -15.68 -2.40 -21.24
N VAL A 206 -15.71 -3.42 -20.38
CA VAL A 206 -16.15 -4.77 -20.76
C VAL A 206 -17.64 -4.77 -21.15
N ARG A 207 -18.51 -4.09 -20.39
CA ARG A 207 -19.93 -3.96 -20.73
C ARG A 207 -20.13 -3.30 -22.08
N LEU A 208 -19.40 -2.21 -22.36
CA LEU A 208 -19.44 -1.52 -23.66
C LEU A 208 -18.97 -2.43 -24.80
N LEU A 209 -17.94 -3.26 -24.59
CA LEU A 209 -17.50 -4.24 -25.58
C LEU A 209 -18.54 -5.33 -25.84
N LEU A 210 -19.19 -5.83 -24.79
CA LEU A 210 -20.24 -6.85 -24.90
C LEU A 210 -21.47 -6.29 -25.64
N GLU A 211 -21.90 -5.08 -25.32
CA GLU A 211 -23.03 -4.42 -25.99
C GLU A 211 -22.73 -4.20 -27.50
N ILE A 212 -21.50 -3.80 -27.85
CA ILE A 212 -21.08 -3.68 -29.25
C ILE A 212 -21.08 -5.06 -29.94
N LYS A 213 -20.68 -6.11 -29.23
CA LYS A 213 -20.68 -7.48 -29.74
C LYS A 213 -22.13 -7.91 -30.03
N GLU A 214 -23.03 -7.81 -29.06
CA GLU A 214 -24.45 -8.19 -29.19
C GLU A 214 -25.15 -7.42 -30.31
N ARG A 215 -24.96 -6.10 -30.41
CA ARG A 215 -25.52 -5.32 -31.53
C ARG A 215 -25.05 -5.82 -32.89
N LYS A 216 -23.79 -6.24 -33.01
CA LYS A 216 -23.27 -6.81 -34.26
C LYS A 216 -23.88 -8.18 -34.56
N PHE A 217 -24.09 -9.04 -33.57
CA PHE A 217 -24.76 -10.34 -33.77
C PHE A 217 -26.21 -10.18 -34.21
N LEU A 218 -26.98 -9.31 -33.56
CA LEU A 218 -28.38 -9.04 -33.96
C LEU A 218 -28.48 -8.47 -35.37
N THR A 219 -27.53 -7.62 -35.77
CA THR A 219 -27.49 -7.08 -37.14
C THR A 219 -27.10 -8.16 -38.16
N ASP A 220 -26.14 -9.04 -37.83
CA ASP A 220 -25.74 -10.15 -38.73
C ASP A 220 -26.83 -11.22 -38.88
N ASP A 221 -27.66 -11.50 -37.86
CA ASP A 221 -28.80 -12.43 -37.96
C ASP A 221 -29.96 -11.84 -38.79
N SER A 222 -30.26 -10.54 -38.63
CA SER A 222 -31.22 -9.85 -39.51
C SER A 222 -30.69 -9.70 -40.94
N ASP A 223 -29.37 -9.53 -41.10
CA ASP A 223 -28.70 -9.49 -42.39
C ASP A 223 -28.59 -10.89 -43.00
N PHE A 224 -28.58 -11.99 -42.23
CA PHE A 224 -28.59 -13.34 -42.77
C PHE A 224 -29.92 -13.62 -43.49
N PHE A 225 -31.05 -13.23 -42.89
CA PHE A 225 -32.37 -13.34 -43.52
C PHE A 225 -32.54 -12.38 -44.72
N SER A 226 -31.97 -11.17 -44.67
CA SER A 226 -32.00 -10.24 -45.81
C SER A 226 -31.00 -10.58 -46.93
N SER A 227 -29.87 -11.20 -46.59
CA SER A 227 -28.80 -11.58 -47.54
C SER A 227 -29.18 -12.77 -48.42
N PHE A 228 -30.08 -13.65 -47.97
CA PHE A 228 -30.66 -14.69 -48.81
C PHE A 228 -31.49 -14.10 -49.96
N TYR A 229 -32.03 -12.88 -49.78
CA TYR A 229 -32.73 -12.12 -50.81
C TYR A 229 -31.83 -11.18 -51.63
N SER A 230 -30.58 -10.93 -51.22
CA SER A 230 -29.70 -9.90 -51.83
C SER A 230 -28.37 -10.46 -52.37
N LEU A 231 -28.40 -11.55 -53.13
CA LEU A 231 -27.22 -12.27 -53.62
C LEU A 231 -26.35 -11.52 -54.67
N ASN A 232 -26.49 -10.19 -54.84
CA ASN A 232 -25.87 -9.45 -55.96
C ASN A 232 -24.92 -8.28 -55.64
N GLU A 233 -24.55 -7.99 -54.38
CA GLU A 233 -23.52 -6.95 -54.12
C GLU A 233 -22.50 -7.32 -53.04
N THR A 234 -21.30 -7.68 -53.47
CA THR A 234 -20.17 -8.10 -52.62
C THR A 234 -19.31 -6.94 -52.06
N LEU A 235 -19.79 -5.70 -52.03
CA LEU A 235 -18.96 -4.51 -51.72
C LEU A 235 -19.29 -3.62 -50.51
N PRO A 236 -20.44 -3.66 -49.81
CA PRO A 236 -20.76 -2.65 -48.79
C PRO A 236 -20.01 -2.86 -47.46
N LYS A 237 -19.83 -4.11 -46.98
CA LYS A 237 -19.20 -4.39 -45.68
C LYS A 237 -17.73 -3.93 -45.60
N VAL A 238 -16.94 -4.03 -46.68
CA VAL A 238 -15.49 -3.67 -46.70
C VAL A 238 -15.26 -2.15 -46.70
N LYS A 239 -16.12 -1.36 -47.37
CA LYS A 239 -15.99 0.11 -47.44
C LYS A 239 -16.25 0.77 -46.08
N ASN A 240 -17.21 0.27 -45.31
CA ASN A 240 -17.53 0.79 -43.98
C ASN A 240 -16.40 0.57 -42.98
N ILE A 241 -15.73 -0.59 -43.03
CA ILE A 241 -14.57 -0.90 -42.18
C ILE A 241 -13.40 0.05 -42.45
N LYS A 242 -13.13 0.41 -43.72
CA LYS A 242 -12.06 1.36 -44.08
C LYS A 242 -12.35 2.77 -43.56
N LYS A 243 -13.60 3.23 -43.63
CA LYS A 243 -14.02 4.54 -43.08
C LYS A 243 -13.86 4.61 -41.56
N THR A 244 -14.30 3.58 -40.82
CA THR A 244 -14.14 3.53 -39.35
C THR A 244 -12.67 3.50 -38.93
N ARG A 245 -11.80 2.82 -39.69
CA ARG A 245 -10.35 2.81 -39.42
C ARG A 245 -9.71 4.18 -39.58
N ALA A 246 -10.12 4.97 -40.59
CA ALA A 246 -9.63 6.33 -40.78
C ALA A 246 -10.05 7.24 -39.62
N LEU A 247 -11.31 7.16 -39.19
CA LEU A 247 -11.83 7.92 -38.05
C LEU A 247 -11.12 7.56 -36.74
N ASN A 248 -10.89 6.27 -36.47
CA ASN A 248 -10.17 5.84 -35.27
C ASN A 248 -8.72 6.33 -35.27
N ARG A 249 -8.06 6.36 -36.43
CA ARG A 249 -6.70 6.93 -36.57
C ARG A 249 -6.68 8.43 -36.31
N TRP A 250 -7.69 9.15 -36.79
CA TRP A 250 -7.85 10.58 -36.53
C TRP A 250 -8.10 10.87 -35.03
N HIS A 251 -9.06 10.16 -34.40
CA HIS A 251 -9.31 10.30 -32.96
C HIS A 251 -8.06 10.01 -32.12
N LEU A 252 -7.29 8.98 -32.51
CA LEU A 252 -6.04 8.66 -31.85
C LEU A 252 -4.97 9.75 -32.02
N TYR A 253 -4.90 10.37 -33.20
CA TYR A 253 -3.99 11.50 -33.44
C TYR A 253 -4.36 12.70 -32.55
N VAL A 254 -5.63 13.09 -32.52
CA VAL A 254 -6.13 14.18 -31.68
C VAL A 254 -5.86 13.91 -30.19
N LEU A 255 -6.11 12.69 -29.72
CA LEU A 255 -5.88 12.29 -28.33
C LEU A 255 -4.40 12.41 -27.93
N LEU A 256 -3.48 12.05 -28.82
CA LEU A 256 -2.04 12.17 -28.57
C LEU A 256 -1.52 13.59 -28.66
N LEU A 257 -2.13 14.44 -29.49
CA LEU A 257 -1.79 15.85 -29.59
C LEU A 257 -2.18 16.59 -28.30
N GLN A 258 -3.35 16.25 -27.73
CA GLN A 258 -3.81 16.80 -26.45
C GLN A 258 -3.06 16.26 -25.24
N ASN A 259 -2.49 15.04 -25.32
CA ASN A 259 -1.80 14.38 -24.20
C ASN A 259 -0.36 14.00 -24.58
N PRO A 260 0.59 14.96 -24.59
CA PRO A 260 1.95 14.74 -25.08
C PRO A 260 2.73 13.71 -24.25
N SER A 261 2.42 13.55 -22.96
CA SER A 261 3.03 12.55 -22.08
C SER A 261 2.80 11.11 -22.55
N LEU A 262 1.66 10.83 -23.21
CA LEU A 262 1.30 9.49 -23.69
C LEU A 262 2.07 9.07 -24.96
N GLN A 263 2.67 10.02 -25.68
CA GLN A 263 3.41 9.74 -26.91
C GLN A 263 4.62 8.82 -26.65
N LYS A 264 5.32 9.05 -25.53
CA LYS A 264 6.50 8.28 -25.11
C LYS A 264 6.16 6.80 -24.89
N PHE A 265 5.05 6.51 -24.21
CA PHE A 265 4.62 5.14 -23.90
C PHE A 265 4.15 4.36 -25.14
N ARG A 266 3.58 5.05 -26.14
CA ARG A 266 3.15 4.41 -27.40
C ARG A 266 4.34 3.96 -28.24
N SER A 267 5.35 4.82 -28.41
CA SER A 267 6.53 4.51 -29.22
C SER A 267 7.26 3.28 -28.67
N HIS A 268 7.51 3.25 -27.36
CA HIS A 268 8.19 2.15 -26.68
C HIS A 268 7.46 0.80 -26.86
N ARG A 269 6.12 0.79 -26.77
CA ARG A 269 5.33 -0.44 -26.97
C ARG A 269 5.38 -0.96 -28.41
N ILE A 270 5.46 -0.07 -29.40
CA ILE A 270 5.58 -0.44 -30.81
C ILE A 270 6.98 -0.97 -31.12
N VAL A 271 8.03 -0.31 -30.59
CA VAL A 271 9.42 -0.76 -30.71
C VAL A 271 9.62 -2.13 -30.06
N SER A 272 9.19 -2.31 -28.81
CA SER A 272 9.26 -3.60 -28.09
C SER A 272 8.47 -4.72 -28.80
N LYS A 273 7.30 -4.42 -29.39
CA LYS A 273 6.53 -5.38 -30.18
C LYS A 273 7.25 -5.76 -31.48
N ASN A 274 7.96 -4.81 -32.10
CA ASN A 274 8.75 -5.08 -33.30
C ASN A 274 9.99 -5.91 -32.99
N ASP A 275 10.66 -5.68 -31.86
CA ASP A 275 11.85 -6.45 -31.46
C ASP A 275 11.50 -7.89 -31.05
N SER A 276 10.42 -8.09 -30.28
CA SER A 276 9.89 -9.44 -29.99
C SER A 276 9.38 -10.18 -31.23
N SER A 277 8.92 -9.46 -32.27
CA SER A 277 8.59 -10.05 -33.57
C SER A 277 9.81 -10.35 -34.47
N LYS A 278 10.96 -9.72 -34.21
CA LYS A 278 12.24 -10.04 -34.85
C LYS A 278 12.89 -11.26 -34.21
N GLU A 279 12.82 -11.42 -32.89
CA GLU A 279 13.26 -12.65 -32.20
C GLU A 279 12.41 -13.88 -32.54
N LYS A 280 11.10 -13.70 -32.78
CA LYS A 280 10.19 -14.77 -33.22
C LYS A 280 10.26 -15.10 -34.71
N LYS A 281 11.29 -14.67 -35.45
CA LYS A 281 11.65 -15.27 -36.75
C LYS A 281 12.60 -16.44 -36.51
N PRO A 282 12.11 -17.69 -36.41
CA PRO A 282 13.01 -18.81 -36.24
C PRO A 282 13.78 -19.05 -37.53
N HIS A 283 15.11 -19.07 -37.44
CA HIS A 283 16.03 -19.76 -38.35
C HIS A 283 15.78 -21.30 -38.42
N ILE A 284 14.57 -21.77 -38.12
CA ILE A 284 14.23 -23.20 -37.98
C ILE A 284 13.43 -23.73 -39.19
N PHE A 285 13.03 -22.89 -40.14
CA PHE A 285 12.22 -23.37 -41.27
C PHE A 285 13.00 -23.99 -42.44
N PHE A 286 14.33 -24.11 -42.36
CA PHE A 286 15.14 -24.75 -43.41
C PHE A 286 15.66 -26.16 -43.07
N ARG A 287 15.31 -26.74 -41.91
CA ARG A 287 15.85 -28.05 -41.49
C ARG A 287 14.84 -29.19 -41.39
N THR A 288 13.55 -28.95 -41.66
CA THR A 288 12.49 -29.97 -41.40
C THR A 288 11.94 -30.62 -42.68
N ILE A 289 12.29 -30.16 -43.89
CA ILE A 289 11.75 -30.76 -45.13
C ILE A 289 12.60 -31.94 -45.65
N THR A 290 13.80 -32.19 -45.13
CA THR A 290 14.64 -33.31 -45.62
C THR A 290 14.43 -34.66 -44.91
N ASN A 291 13.63 -34.73 -43.85
CA ASN A 291 13.46 -35.98 -43.07
C ASN A 291 12.06 -36.61 -43.16
N LEU A 292 11.18 -36.11 -44.04
CA LEU A 292 9.82 -36.63 -44.21
C LEU A 292 9.63 -37.53 -45.45
N CYS A 293 10.73 -38.00 -46.05
CA CYS A 293 10.72 -38.95 -47.17
C CYS A 293 11.31 -40.33 -46.85
N SER A 294 11.42 -40.72 -45.58
CA SER A 294 11.80 -42.10 -45.22
C SER A 294 11.10 -42.54 -43.94
N GLY A 295 10.45 -43.69 -43.98
CA GLY A 295 9.97 -44.39 -42.78
C GLY A 295 8.46 -44.55 -42.68
N SER A 296 7.95 -45.52 -43.44
CA SER A 296 6.59 -46.05 -43.39
C SER A 296 6.43 -47.07 -42.24
N LYS A 297 5.21 -47.15 -41.69
CA LYS A 297 4.45 -48.34 -41.18
C LYS A 297 4.08 -48.40 -39.67
N HIS A 298 2.75 -48.37 -39.44
CA HIS A 298 1.88 -49.20 -38.54
C HIS A 298 2.18 -49.20 -37.01
N VAL A 299 1.27 -49.38 -36.01
CA VAL A 299 -0.16 -49.75 -35.80
C VAL A 299 -0.40 -49.57 -34.26
N PHE A 300 -1.41 -48.84 -33.79
CA PHE A 300 -2.69 -49.29 -33.18
C PHE A 300 -2.67 -49.68 -31.66
N ASN A 301 -3.57 -48.99 -30.91
CA ASN A 301 -4.36 -49.33 -29.70
C ASN A 301 -3.85 -49.35 -28.24
N ASP A 302 -4.52 -48.47 -27.46
CA ASP A 302 -5.31 -48.60 -26.22
C ASP A 302 -4.82 -49.24 -24.90
N SER A 303 -5.06 -48.44 -23.84
CA SER A 303 -5.59 -48.75 -22.49
C SER A 303 -4.69 -49.13 -21.31
N GLU A 304 -5.10 -48.59 -20.13
CA GLU A 304 -4.77 -48.96 -18.72
C GLU A 304 -3.35 -48.67 -18.18
N PHE A 305 -3.06 -48.40 -16.91
CA PHE A 305 -3.75 -47.93 -15.68
C PHE A 305 -2.57 -47.62 -14.70
N PHE A 306 -2.81 -46.76 -13.70
CA PHE A 306 -2.01 -46.43 -12.51
C PHE A 306 -0.65 -47.11 -12.23
N GLY A 307 0.33 -46.29 -11.82
CA GLY A 307 1.24 -46.65 -10.74
C GLY A 307 2.71 -46.30 -10.93
N GLU A 308 3.26 -45.66 -9.91
CA GLU A 308 4.66 -45.69 -9.50
C GLU A 308 5.68 -44.63 -10.00
N ASN A 309 6.39 -44.10 -8.99
CA ASN A 309 7.79 -43.66 -8.99
C ASN A 309 8.09 -42.17 -9.20
N ASN A 310 7.70 -41.36 -8.21
CA ASN A 310 8.59 -40.99 -7.10
C ASN A 310 10.12 -40.91 -7.40
N GLU A 311 10.56 -40.12 -8.38
CA GLU A 311 12.01 -39.90 -8.59
C GLU A 311 12.42 -38.51 -9.12
N TYR A 312 11.49 -37.53 -9.12
CA TYR A 312 11.80 -36.15 -9.57
C TYR A 312 11.87 -35.08 -8.47
N ALA A 313 11.55 -35.41 -7.21
CA ALA A 313 11.57 -34.46 -6.10
C ALA A 313 12.95 -34.29 -5.43
N ASN A 314 13.91 -35.19 -5.68
CA ASN A 314 15.22 -35.19 -5.01
C ASN A 314 16.36 -34.51 -5.80
N SER A 315 16.12 -34.05 -7.03
CA SER A 315 17.14 -33.37 -7.85
C SER A 315 17.13 -31.84 -7.73
N THR A 316 16.02 -31.25 -7.28
CA THR A 316 15.86 -29.79 -7.09
C THR A 316 16.34 -29.30 -5.72
N LEU A 317 16.38 -30.16 -4.70
CA LEU A 317 16.88 -29.80 -3.36
C LEU A 317 18.41 -29.77 -3.24
N ARG A 318 19.15 -30.25 -4.25
CA ARG A 318 20.63 -30.25 -4.24
C ARG A 318 21.26 -29.02 -4.93
N LYS A 319 20.45 -28.10 -5.49
CA LYS A 319 20.95 -26.89 -6.19
C LYS A 319 20.78 -25.57 -5.41
N LEU A 320 20.16 -25.59 -4.23
CA LEU A 320 19.94 -24.38 -3.41
C LEU A 320 20.88 -24.27 -2.18
N SER A 321 21.80 -25.21 -1.96
CA SER A 321 22.71 -25.20 -0.80
C SER A 321 24.04 -24.48 -1.01
N ASN A 322 24.33 -23.90 -2.19
CA ASN A 322 25.69 -23.43 -2.52
C ASN A 322 25.84 -21.92 -2.77
N TRP A 323 24.87 -21.08 -2.41
CA TRP A 323 24.99 -19.62 -2.59
C TRP A 323 24.83 -18.86 -1.26
N SER A 324 25.62 -19.26 -0.25
CA SER A 324 25.88 -18.42 0.92
C SER A 324 27.29 -18.66 1.47
N THR A 325 28.28 -17.94 0.95
CA THR A 325 29.46 -17.50 1.72
C THR A 325 30.10 -16.31 1.03
N VAL A 326 29.86 -15.13 1.60
CA VAL A 326 30.72 -13.95 1.45
C VAL A 326 32.05 -14.22 2.17
N PRO A 327 33.18 -13.66 1.70
CA PRO A 327 34.14 -13.11 2.64
C PRO A 327 34.41 -11.62 2.39
N LEU A 328 34.38 -10.86 3.48
CA LEU A 328 34.98 -9.55 3.66
C LEU A 328 36.51 -9.73 3.77
N ASP A 329 37.33 -8.91 3.07
CA ASP A 329 38.26 -7.97 3.73
C ASP A 329 38.98 -7.02 2.74
N ASN A 330 39.35 -5.87 3.30
CA ASN A 330 40.15 -4.70 2.91
C ASN A 330 41.19 -4.77 1.77
N SER A 331 41.29 -3.66 1.00
CA SER A 331 42.43 -2.71 1.04
C SER A 331 42.42 -1.70 -0.13
N ASN A 332 43.06 -0.53 0.10
CA ASN A 332 43.36 0.63 -0.78
C ASN A 332 42.23 1.69 -0.89
N ALA A 333 42.32 2.90 -0.30
CA ALA A 333 43.42 3.85 -0.12
C ALA A 333 44.19 4.16 -1.43
N ASN A 334 43.81 5.27 -2.12
CA ASN A 334 44.72 6.37 -2.54
C ASN A 334 44.13 7.26 -3.67
N GLY A 335 44.32 8.58 -3.50
CA GLY A 335 44.44 9.60 -4.58
C GLY A 335 43.17 10.40 -4.89
N GLN A 336 42.94 11.61 -4.33
CA GLN A 336 43.46 12.93 -4.81
C GLN A 336 42.94 13.26 -6.22
N PHE A 337 42.24 14.36 -6.51
CA PHE A 337 42.24 15.74 -5.99
C PHE A 337 40.83 16.35 -5.97
#